data_AF-A0A2W4RKX1-F1
#
_entry.id   AF-A0A2W4RKX1-F1
#
_cell.length_a   1.000
_cell.length_b   1.000
_cell.length_c   1.000
_cell.angle_alpha   90.00
_cell.angle_beta   90.00
_cell.angle_gamma   90.00
#
_symmetry.space_group_name_H-M   'P 1'
#
loop_
_entity.id
_entity.type
_entity.pdbx_description
1 polymer ?
#
loop_
_entity_poly.entity_id
_entity_poly.type
_entity_poly.pdbx_seq_one_letter_code
_entity_poly.pdbx_strand_id
1 'polypeptide(L)'
;MSDSDEDHGSGRGEISREDREALKARAARIGSRLEQVKARRAPQLDSAARGAAFGQAFKIAIELVVGVSFGGLVGWTLDRYFGSTPWLLVLFLVLGFTAGMLNVVRSARRMQAEAEPLQRAAPSVESDDEDEDR
;
A
#
# COMPACT_ATOMS: atom_id res chain seq x y z
N MET A 1 -50.28 44.29 -27.33
CA MET A 1 -51.02 43.93 -26.11
C MET A 1 -50.88 42.43 -25.95
N SER A 2 -50.19 42.03 -24.87
CA SER A 2 -49.98 40.71 -24.25
C SER A 2 -49.59 39.54 -25.16
N ASP A 3 -48.38 38.97 -25.14
CA ASP A 3 -47.45 38.62 -24.04
C ASP A 3 -48.10 37.79 -22.94
N SER A 4 -47.71 36.50 -22.87
CA SER A 4 -47.60 35.65 -21.67
C SER A 4 -47.17 34.25 -22.10
N ASP A 5 -45.86 34.01 -21.99
CA ASP A 5 -45.26 32.72 -21.67
C ASP A 5 -45.87 32.10 -20.38
N GLU A 6 -45.45 30.86 -20.09
CA GLU A 6 -45.67 30.06 -18.84
C GLU A 6 -46.91 29.13 -18.86
N ASP A 7 -46.79 27.83 -18.64
CA ASP A 7 -46.19 27.20 -17.46
C ASP A 7 -45.66 25.77 -17.77
N HIS A 8 -44.33 25.62 -17.72
CA HIS A 8 -43.69 24.32 -17.53
C HIS A 8 -43.81 23.94 -16.05
N GLY A 9 -44.96 23.35 -15.69
CA GLY A 9 -45.26 22.85 -14.35
C GLY A 9 -44.32 21.70 -13.95
N SER A 10 -43.19 22.07 -13.36
CA SER A 10 -42.24 21.24 -12.63
C SER A 10 -42.93 20.51 -11.46
N GLY A 11 -43.44 19.30 -11.74
CA GLY A 11 -43.95 18.36 -10.73
C GLY A 11 -42.81 17.76 -9.90
N ARG A 12 -42.44 18.46 -8.83
CA ARG A 12 -41.52 18.02 -7.78
C ARG A 12 -42.03 16.74 -7.11
N GLY A 13 -41.33 15.62 -7.34
CA GLY A 13 -40.84 14.82 -6.20
C GLY A 13 -41.59 13.57 -5.73
N GLU A 14 -42.40 12.87 -6.53
CA GLU A 14 -42.92 11.56 -6.12
C GLU A 14 -42.52 10.45 -7.10
N ILE A 15 -41.36 9.84 -6.83
CA ILE A 15 -40.98 8.57 -7.44
C ILE A 15 -42.11 7.58 -7.18
N SER A 16 -42.80 7.12 -8.23
CA SER A 16 -43.91 6.16 -8.11
C SER A 16 -43.44 4.91 -7.38
N ARG A 17 -44.33 4.26 -6.61
CA ARG A 17 -43.98 3.05 -5.84
C ARG A 17 -43.38 1.97 -6.76
N GLU A 18 -43.91 1.85 -7.97
CA GLU A 18 -43.44 0.93 -9.00
C GLU A 18 -42.01 1.24 -9.47
N ASP A 19 -41.69 2.53 -9.67
CA ASP A 19 -40.35 2.96 -10.05
C ASP A 19 -39.33 2.68 -8.93
N ARG A 20 -39.73 2.91 -7.67
CA ARG A 20 -38.88 2.58 -6.51
C ARG A 20 -38.62 1.07 -6.41
N GLU A 21 -39.60 0.25 -6.74
CA GLU A 21 -39.46 -1.21 -6.75
C GLU A 21 -38.56 -1.68 -7.90
N ALA A 22 -38.74 -1.12 -9.10
CA ALA A 22 -37.88 -1.41 -10.25
C ALA A 22 -36.42 -1.01 -9.98
N LEU A 23 -36.19 0.14 -9.34
CA LEU A 23 -34.86 0.58 -8.93
C LEU A 23 -34.26 -0.32 -7.85
N LYS A 24 -35.03 -0.72 -6.84
CA LYS A 24 -34.59 -1.68 -5.82
C LYS A 24 -34.23 -3.03 -6.41
N ALA A 25 -35.02 -3.55 -7.35
CA ALA A 25 -34.75 -4.81 -8.03
C ALA A 25 -33.45 -4.75 -8.86
N ARG A 26 -33.20 -3.64 -9.55
CA ARG A 26 -31.94 -3.41 -10.29
C ARG A 26 -30.75 -3.27 -9.35
N ALA A 27 -30.89 -2.51 -8.27
CA ALA A 27 -29.87 -2.37 -7.25
C ALA A 27 -29.50 -3.70 -6.60
N ALA A 28 -30.50 -4.54 -6.26
CA ALA A 28 -30.28 -5.88 -5.72
C ALA A 28 -29.54 -6.80 -6.70
N ARG A 29 -29.85 -6.72 -8.01
CA ARG A 29 -29.15 -7.47 -9.05
C ARG A 29 -27.70 -7.03 -9.22
N ILE A 30 -27.42 -5.73 -9.14
CA ILE A 30 -26.05 -5.20 -9.21
C ILE A 30 -25.27 -5.60 -7.93
N GLY A 31 -25.90 -5.47 -6.76
CA GLY A 31 -25.33 -5.86 -5.47
C GLY A 31 -24.89 -7.32 -5.45
N SER A 32 -25.78 -8.23 -5.85
CA SER A 32 -25.47 -9.67 -5.92
C SER A 32 -24.35 -10.02 -6.91
N ARG A 33 -24.27 -9.33 -8.05
CA ARG A 33 -23.15 -9.50 -8.99
C ARG A 33 -21.83 -8.97 -8.41
N LEU A 34 -21.87 -7.82 -7.74
CA LEU A 34 -20.69 -7.26 -7.07
C LEU A 34 -20.19 -8.19 -5.97
N GLU A 35 -21.10 -8.75 -5.18
CA GLU A 35 -20.78 -9.65 -4.08
C GLU A 35 -20.12 -10.94 -4.58
N GLN A 36 -20.63 -11.53 -5.68
CA GLN A 36 -19.99 -12.70 -6.32
C GLN A 36 -18.59 -12.40 -6.85
N VAL A 37 -18.36 -11.22 -7.45
CA VAL A 37 -17.03 -10.83 -7.94
C VAL A 37 -16.08 -10.55 -6.76
N LYS A 38 -16.56 -9.87 -5.71
CA LYS A 38 -15.80 -9.58 -4.51
C LYS A 38 -15.41 -10.86 -3.76
N ALA A 39 -16.33 -11.82 -3.64
CA ALA A 39 -16.09 -13.11 -3.00
C ALA A 39 -14.99 -13.94 -3.69
N ARG A 40 -14.88 -13.84 -5.02
CA ARG A 40 -13.80 -14.50 -5.78
C ARG A 40 -12.47 -13.75 -5.71
N ARG A 41 -12.52 -12.41 -5.65
CA ARG A 41 -11.32 -11.56 -5.72
C ARG A 41 -10.65 -11.34 -4.37
N ALA A 42 -11.40 -11.28 -3.28
CA ALA A 42 -10.87 -11.12 -1.92
C ALA A 42 -9.80 -12.18 -1.55
N PRO A 43 -10.06 -13.49 -1.68
CA PRO A 43 -9.06 -14.51 -1.33
C PRO A 43 -7.83 -14.49 -2.25
N GLN A 44 -7.98 -14.09 -3.52
CA GLN A 44 -6.85 -13.94 -4.46
C GLN A 44 -5.99 -12.72 -4.13
N LEU A 45 -6.62 -11.59 -3.79
CA LEU A 45 -5.92 -10.39 -3.34
C LEU A 45 -5.17 -10.65 -2.03
N ASP A 46 -5.79 -11.32 -1.07
CA ASP A 46 -5.15 -11.68 0.20
C ASP A 46 -3.96 -12.60 -0.03
N SER A 47 -4.11 -13.61 -0.89
CA SER A 47 -3.01 -14.54 -1.21
C SER A 47 -1.86 -13.86 -1.94
N ALA A 48 -2.17 -13.01 -2.92
CA ALA A 48 -1.16 -12.25 -3.67
C ALA A 48 -0.45 -11.21 -2.80
N ALA A 49 -1.18 -10.49 -1.95
CA ALA A 49 -0.63 -9.53 -1.00
C ALA A 49 0.28 -10.22 0.02
N ARG A 50 -0.14 -11.38 0.54
CA ARG A 50 0.66 -12.18 1.47
C ARG A 50 1.92 -12.74 0.80
N GLY A 51 1.82 -13.20 -0.45
CA GLY A 51 2.97 -13.63 -1.25
C GLY A 51 3.96 -12.50 -1.52
N ALA A 52 3.47 -11.31 -1.87
CA ALA A 52 4.29 -10.12 -2.06
C ALA A 52 5.00 -9.71 -0.77
N ALA A 53 4.29 -9.68 0.37
CA ALA A 53 4.85 -9.38 1.68
C ALA A 53 5.96 -10.39 2.07
N PHE A 54 5.74 -11.68 1.82
CA PHE A 54 6.74 -12.73 2.05
C PHE A 54 7.97 -12.54 1.15
N GLY A 55 7.77 -12.27 -0.14
CA GLY A 55 8.88 -12.01 -1.07
C GLY A 55 9.71 -10.80 -0.65
N GLN A 56 9.06 -9.73 -0.19
CA GLN A 56 9.72 -8.54 0.35
C GLN A 56 10.56 -8.87 1.59
N ALA A 57 9.98 -9.58 2.56
CA ALA A 57 10.68 -9.98 3.78
C ALA A 57 11.87 -10.91 3.48
N PHE A 58 11.69 -11.85 2.55
CA PHE A 58 12.73 -12.77 2.13
C PHE A 58 13.89 -12.05 1.44
N LYS A 59 13.61 -11.06 0.59
CA LYS A 59 14.64 -10.22 -0.03
C LYS A 59 15.47 -9.49 1.02
N ILE A 60 14.82 -8.88 2.01
CA ILE A 60 15.50 -8.21 3.13
C ILE A 60 16.41 -9.20 3.89
N ALA A 61 15.92 -10.42 4.14
CA ALA A 61 16.71 -11.46 4.79
C ALA A 61 17.95 -11.86 3.95
N ILE A 62 17.78 -12.06 2.64
CA ILE A 62 18.89 -12.37 1.73
C ILE A 62 19.92 -11.25 1.71
N GLU A 63 19.49 -9.99 1.63
CA GLU A 63 20.41 -8.84 1.60
C GLU A 63 21.32 -8.82 2.85
N LEU A 64 20.77 -9.15 4.02
CA LEU A 64 21.54 -9.28 5.25
C LEU A 64 22.51 -10.46 5.20
N VAL A 65 22.03 -11.65 4.80
CA VAL A 65 22.84 -12.87 4.72
C VAL A 65 23.99 -12.68 3.74
N VAL A 66 23.74 -12.10 2.56
CA VAL A 66 24.77 -11.84 1.55
C VAL A 66 25.85 -10.90 2.09
N GLY A 67 25.47 -9.81 2.76
CA GLY A 67 26.44 -8.87 3.35
C GLY A 67 27.32 -9.53 4.43
N VAL A 68 26.70 -10.29 5.34
CA VAL A 68 27.41 -10.98 6.43
C VAL A 68 28.30 -12.11 5.90
N SER A 69 27.79 -12.95 4.98
CA SER A 69 28.57 -14.04 4.37
C SER A 69 29.74 -13.50 3.56
N PHE A 70 29.56 -12.40 2.82
CA PHE A 70 30.65 -11.76 2.09
C PHE A 70 31.72 -11.20 3.05
N GLY A 71 31.31 -10.49 4.10
CA GLY A 71 32.23 -9.99 5.13
C GLY A 71 32.98 -11.13 5.83
N GLY A 72 32.29 -12.20 6.21
CA GLY A 72 32.89 -13.38 6.82
C GLY A 72 33.90 -14.08 5.91
N LEU A 73 33.58 -14.26 4.61
CA LEU A 73 34.48 -14.89 3.64
C LEU A 73 35.75 -14.05 3.42
N VAL A 74 35.59 -12.74 3.25
CA VAL A 74 36.71 -11.81 3.10
C VAL A 74 37.56 -11.80 4.36
N GLY A 75 36.95 -11.61 5.52
CA GLY A 75 37.64 -11.56 6.81
C GLY A 75 38.40 -12.85 7.12
N TRP A 76 37.79 -14.02 6.87
CA TRP A 76 38.45 -15.32 7.04
C TRP A 76 39.63 -15.52 6.10
N THR A 77 39.48 -15.11 4.84
CA THR A 77 40.56 -15.21 3.84
C THR A 77 41.72 -14.32 4.26
N LEU A 78 41.45 -13.09 4.69
CA LEU A 78 42.49 -12.17 5.16
C LEU A 78 43.17 -12.68 6.42
N ASP A 79 42.42 -13.18 7.42
CA ASP A 79 43.01 -13.74 8.63
C ASP A 79 43.98 -14.89 8.30
N ARG A 80 43.64 -15.71 7.29
CA ARG A 80 44.52 -16.80 6.84
C ARG A 80 45.80 -16.31 6.17
N TYR A 81 45.73 -15.24 5.38
CA TYR A 81 46.88 -14.66 4.69
C TYR A 81 47.83 -13.93 5.64
N PHE A 82 47.29 -13.17 6.59
CA PHE A 82 48.09 -12.39 7.54
C PHE A 82 48.54 -13.20 8.76
N GLY A 83 48.03 -14.42 8.94
CA GLY A 83 48.28 -15.24 10.12
C GLY A 83 47.74 -14.59 11.41
N SER A 84 46.83 -13.63 11.28
CA SER A 84 46.22 -12.97 12.41
C SER A 84 45.28 -13.93 13.14
N THR A 85 45.20 -13.80 14.47
CA THR A 85 44.03 -14.23 15.23
C THR A 85 42.76 -13.59 14.62
N PRO A 86 41.53 -14.12 14.85
CA PRO A 86 40.34 -13.86 14.03
C PRO A 86 39.74 -12.44 14.16
N TRP A 87 40.59 -11.43 14.28
CA TRP A 87 40.32 -10.01 14.41
C TRP A 87 39.80 -9.42 13.10
N LEU A 88 40.38 -9.80 11.94
CA LEU A 88 39.88 -9.29 10.67
C LEU A 88 38.52 -9.90 10.34
N LEU A 89 38.30 -11.18 10.65
CA LEU A 89 36.98 -11.80 10.57
C LEU A 89 35.96 -11.04 11.40
N VAL A 90 36.23 -10.74 12.67
CA VAL A 90 35.29 -9.98 13.51
C VAL A 90 35.03 -8.58 12.93
N LEU A 91 36.09 -7.86 12.52
CA LEU A 91 35.97 -6.53 11.93
C LEU A 91 35.10 -6.54 10.66
N PHE A 92 35.39 -7.45 9.72
CA PHE A 92 34.65 -7.56 8.46
C PHE A 92 33.24 -8.13 8.64
N LEU A 93 32.99 -8.94 9.68
CA LEU A 93 31.66 -9.39 10.02
C LEU A 93 30.78 -8.22 10.48
N VAL A 94 31.31 -7.37 11.37
CA VAL A 94 30.63 -6.14 11.81
C VAL A 94 30.41 -5.22 10.63
N LEU A 95 31.44 -5.00 9.80
CA LEU A 95 31.34 -4.15 8.61
C LEU A 95 30.30 -4.67 7.62
N GLY A 96 30.29 -5.99 7.35
CA GLY A 96 29.33 -6.65 6.46
C GLY A 96 27.90 -6.57 6.99
N PHE A 97 27.72 -6.72 8.30
CA PHE A 97 26.43 -6.53 8.96
C PHE A 97 25.94 -5.07 8.86
N THR A 98 26.79 -4.10 9.16
CA THR A 98 26.47 -2.67 9.03
C THR A 98 26.14 -2.31 7.58
N ALA A 99 26.90 -2.82 6.60
CA ALA A 99 26.61 -2.62 5.19
C ALA A 99 25.25 -3.22 4.78
N GLY A 100 24.95 -4.44 5.24
CA GLY A 100 23.64 -5.08 5.04
C GLY A 100 22.50 -4.26 5.63
N MET A 101 22.64 -3.78 6.87
CA MET A 101 21.65 -2.94 7.54
C MET A 101 21.44 -1.61 6.83
N LEU A 102 22.51 -0.96 6.34
CA LEU A 102 22.41 0.25 5.53
C LEU A 102 21.61 0.00 4.25
N ASN A 103 21.77 -1.17 3.62
CA ASN A 103 21.00 -1.52 2.42
C ASN A 103 19.50 -1.70 2.73
N VAL A 104 19.17 -2.34 3.85
CA VAL A 104 17.77 -2.50 4.31
C VAL A 104 17.13 -1.16 4.61
N VAL A 105 17.80 -0.28 5.36
CA VAL A 105 17.30 1.07 5.67
C VAL A 105 17.11 1.89 4.40
N ARG A 106 18.04 1.76 3.43
CA ARG A 106 17.91 2.42 2.14
C ARG A 106 16.71 1.91 1.34
N SER A 107 16.47 0.60 1.34
CA SER A 107 15.28 0.00 0.71
C SER A 107 14.00 0.51 1.37
N ALA A 108 13.92 0.53 2.70
CA ALA A 108 12.76 1.03 3.43
C ALA A 108 12.47 2.51 3.12
N ARG A 109 13.52 3.36 3.09
CA ARG A 109 13.38 4.78 2.75
C ARG A 109 12.88 5.00 1.32
N ARG A 110 13.32 4.18 0.35
CA ARG A 110 12.83 4.27 -1.04
C ARG A 110 11.33 3.99 -1.13
N MET A 111 10.85 2.98 -0.40
CA MET A 111 9.42 2.65 -0.37
C MET A 111 8.58 3.78 0.22
N GLN A 112 9.10 4.49 1.23
CA GLN A 112 8.41 5.65 1.83
C GLN A 112 8.39 6.85 0.87
N ALA A 113 9.51 7.16 0.21
CA ALA A 113 9.60 8.26 -0.74
C ALA A 113 8.68 8.08 -1.96
N GLU A 114 8.45 6.83 -2.38
CA GLU A 114 7.54 6.51 -3.49
C GLU A 114 6.06 6.61 -3.08
N ALA A 115 5.74 6.48 -1.79
CA ALA A 115 4.39 6.63 -1.26
C ALA A 115 3.99 8.10 -1.01
N GLU A 116 4.95 9.00 -0.79
CA GLU A 116 4.72 10.43 -0.52
C GLU A 116 4.00 11.20 -1.66
N PRO A 117 4.33 11.03 -2.96
CA PRO A 117 3.62 11.75 -4.03
C PRO A 117 2.16 11.31 -4.19
N LEU A 118 1.83 10.07 -3.81
CA LEU A 118 0.45 9.56 -3.84
C LEU A 118 -0.38 10.07 -2.64
N GLN A 119 0.24 10.26 -1.48
CA GLN A 119 -0.41 10.85 -0.30
C GLN A 119 -0.62 12.36 -0.45
N ARG A 120 0.31 13.09 -1.08
CA ARG A 120 0.17 14.52 -1.38
C ARG A 120 -0.91 14.80 -2.44
N ALA A 121 -1.22 13.83 -3.30
CA ALA A 121 -2.26 13.93 -4.32
C ALA A 121 -3.68 13.59 -3.81
N ALA A 122 -3.81 12.97 -2.63
CA ALA A 122 -5.09 12.82 -1.96
C ALA A 122 -5.34 14.09 -1.11
N PRO A 123 -6.33 14.93 -1.46
CA PRO A 123 -6.57 16.15 -0.72
C PRO A 123 -6.99 15.79 0.71
N SER A 124 -6.25 16.31 1.69
CA SER A 124 -6.65 16.31 3.09
C SER A 124 -7.97 17.08 3.18
N VAL A 125 -9.05 16.37 3.50
CA VAL A 125 -10.34 16.97 3.82
C VAL A 125 -10.13 17.82 5.06
N GLU A 126 -10.14 19.14 4.86
CA GLU A 126 -10.22 20.15 5.91
C GLU A 126 -11.49 19.87 6.70
N SER A 127 -11.34 19.40 7.94
CA SER A 127 -12.43 19.36 8.90
C SER A 127 -12.76 20.81 9.20
N ASP A 128 -13.76 21.32 8.49
CA ASP A 128 -14.47 22.55 8.82
C ASP A 128 -14.97 22.37 10.26
N ASP A 129 -14.30 23.02 11.21
CA ASP A 129 -14.79 23.19 12.56
C ASP A 129 -16.04 24.07 12.44
N GLU A 130 -17.20 23.44 12.23
CA GLU A 130 -18.48 24.13 12.24
C GLU A 130 -18.67 24.73 13.63
N ASP A 131 -18.55 26.05 13.68
CA ASP A 131 -18.86 26.94 14.79
C ASP A 131 -20.16 26.51 15.49
N GLU A 132 -20.00 25.88 16.66
CA GLU A 132 -21.09 25.58 17.58
C GLU A 132 -21.43 26.86 18.38
N ASP A 133 -21.96 27.86 17.68
CA ASP A 133 -22.55 29.07 18.26
C ASP A 133 -24.07 29.02 18.00
N ARG A 134 -24.83 28.37 18.89
CA ARG A 134 -26.27 28.60 19.08
C ARG A 134 -26.76 28.21 20.47
#